data_AF-A0A928MRP2-F1
#
_entry.id   AF-A0A928MRP2-F1
#
_cell.length_a   1.000
_cell.length_b   1.000
_cell.length_c   1.000
_cell.angle_alpha   90.00
_cell.angle_beta   90.00
_cell.angle_gamma   90.00
#
_symmetry.space_group_name_H-M   'P 1'
#
loop_
_entity.id
_entity.type
_entity.pdbx_description
1 polymer ?
#
loop_
_entity_poly.entity_id
_entity_poly.type
_entity_poly.pdbx_seq_one_letter_code
_entity_poly.pdbx_strand_id
1 'polypeptide(L)'
;MKKTVQRGILTLLCALMLLSALPAAAAADNGTGFPDVPEGVWYAQYLTPIMHAQAMMGVNNIITGMWDDDYNGLAFHPNDYVTRGQFLKMIFEAASSSGNEVALTVNEAQKNAHWAGKYYTMAAADNVLIADPYASGSGVQQMFECTAAELDKPIFRYEMAVILNNVCRNIAMQKTVNVDAPETHITDYAAIPERFVTAVEQMYGKGLLTGDENGSFNGWDYLNRAQAVAVIYKFLFVDTIQGEGLQDWASYSVVKSGATGSNYLLASPQDSFANWLRNGHVDGWGNIDAEAKIKLFGSAYKSYFTSSYDAANYMETVSVPIWTVDKSGQKIASSVGIVVNKAVAAEVHDIFQMIFDDPEQFPIYGGWSAGGARYTDTMRHSWGCAIDVNALYNCECNTYNGALRVTCGYGWWPLNTVWTMYAGSLSASSIYSIGKNEGDYGHSVVKAFATYGWGWGGNGYSSGKKYDYMHFSVLPSGG
;
A
#
# COMPACT_ATOMS: atom_id res chain seq x y z
N MET A 1 -25.90 26.08 65.79
CA MET A 1 -26.49 24.75 65.46
C MET A 1 -27.13 24.82 64.08
N LYS A 2 -26.96 23.74 63.29
CA LYS A 2 -27.54 23.40 61.96
C LYS A 2 -26.82 24.04 60.76
N LYS A 3 -25.87 23.35 60.10
CA LYS A 3 -25.93 22.20 59.14
C LYS A 3 -26.36 22.60 57.70
N THR A 4 -25.35 22.60 56.81
CA THR A 4 -25.22 21.93 55.50
C THR A 4 -26.36 22.01 54.47
N VAL A 5 -26.01 22.28 53.20
CA VAL A 5 -26.12 21.35 52.03
C VAL A 5 -25.63 22.06 50.75
N GLN A 6 -24.63 21.45 50.09
CA GLN A 6 -24.25 21.72 48.68
C GLN A 6 -25.26 21.04 47.74
N ARG A 7 -25.63 21.70 46.63
CA ARG A 7 -26.12 21.07 45.40
C ARG A 7 -25.63 21.85 44.18
N GLY A 8 -24.97 21.15 43.26
CA GLY A 8 -24.48 21.68 42.00
C GLY A 8 -25.58 21.89 40.97
N ILE A 9 -25.25 22.65 39.92
CA ILE A 9 -26.06 22.78 38.71
C ILE A 9 -25.16 22.60 37.49
N LEU A 10 -25.62 21.67 36.65
CA LEU A 10 -25.15 21.24 35.34
C LEU A 10 -25.41 22.36 34.31
N THR A 11 -24.44 22.71 33.47
CA THR A 11 -24.66 23.60 32.30
C THR A 11 -24.58 22.78 31.01
N LEU A 12 -25.73 22.58 30.37
CA LEU A 12 -25.90 22.08 29.00
C LEU A 12 -26.09 23.31 28.10
N LEU A 13 -25.23 23.53 27.11
CA LEU A 13 -25.35 24.63 26.15
C LEU A 13 -25.63 24.05 24.76
N CYS A 14 -26.91 23.96 24.40
CA CYS A 14 -27.38 23.76 23.04
C CYS A 14 -27.41 25.11 22.32
N ALA A 15 -26.61 25.27 21.27
CA ALA A 15 -26.75 26.40 20.34
C ALA A 15 -27.49 25.94 19.08
N LEU A 16 -28.79 26.27 19.00
CA LEU A 16 -29.53 26.33 17.76
C LEU A 16 -28.96 27.46 16.88
N MET A 17 -28.68 27.19 15.61
CA MET A 17 -28.56 28.25 14.59
C MET A 17 -29.64 28.08 13.52
N LEU A 18 -30.48 29.10 13.45
CA LEU A 18 -31.59 29.27 12.51
C LEU A 18 -31.08 29.76 11.15
N LEU A 19 -31.67 29.19 10.08
CA LEU A 19 -31.49 29.58 8.69
C LEU A 19 -31.91 31.03 8.42
N SER A 20 -31.09 31.74 7.63
CA SER A 20 -31.60 32.72 6.68
C SER A 20 -30.95 32.46 5.32
N ALA A 21 -31.79 32.33 4.30
CA ALA A 21 -31.40 32.00 2.94
C ALA A 21 -30.70 33.18 2.26
N LEU A 22 -29.47 32.97 1.80
CA LEU A 22 -28.77 33.82 0.84
C LEU A 22 -28.57 33.01 -0.45
N PRO A 23 -28.63 33.66 -1.63
CA PRO A 23 -28.42 32.97 -2.89
C PRO A 23 -27.01 32.40 -2.94
N ALA A 24 -26.88 31.13 -3.34
CA ALA A 24 -25.63 30.40 -3.44
C ALA A 24 -24.63 31.18 -4.29
N ALA A 25 -23.66 31.82 -3.63
CA ALA A 25 -22.40 32.13 -4.27
C ALA A 25 -21.81 30.78 -4.69
N ALA A 26 -21.47 30.64 -5.97
CA ALA A 26 -20.76 29.46 -6.46
C ALA A 26 -19.49 29.31 -5.59
N ALA A 27 -19.52 28.32 -4.69
CA ALA A 27 -18.37 27.96 -3.89
C ALA A 27 -17.25 27.61 -4.86
N ALA A 28 -16.07 28.20 -4.67
CA ALA A 28 -14.89 27.79 -5.41
C ALA A 28 -14.68 26.27 -5.19
N ASP A 29 -14.42 25.53 -6.28
CA ASP A 29 -14.14 24.10 -6.20
C ASP A 29 -12.94 23.87 -5.28
N ASN A 30 -13.20 23.23 -4.15
CA ASN A 30 -12.25 22.86 -3.13
C ASN A 30 -11.41 21.62 -3.52
N GLY A 31 -11.45 21.22 -4.79
CA GLY A 31 -10.65 20.15 -5.39
C GLY A 31 -11.12 18.75 -5.00
N THR A 32 -12.23 18.64 -4.25
CA THR A 32 -12.81 17.36 -3.84
C THR A 32 -13.90 16.89 -4.80
N GLY A 33 -14.53 17.81 -5.54
CA GLY A 33 -15.66 17.52 -6.41
C GLY A 33 -16.97 17.17 -5.67
N PHE A 34 -17.05 17.40 -4.36
CA PHE A 34 -18.23 17.12 -3.55
C PHE A 34 -18.83 18.40 -2.96
N PRO A 35 -20.14 18.66 -3.15
CA PRO A 35 -20.79 19.92 -2.77
C PRO A 35 -21.02 20.07 -1.26
N ASP A 36 -21.01 18.96 -0.51
CA ASP A 36 -21.22 18.89 0.94
C ASP A 36 -19.90 18.85 1.75
N VAL A 37 -18.78 19.17 1.10
CA VAL A 37 -17.48 19.33 1.74
C VAL A 37 -17.17 20.83 1.82
N PRO A 38 -17.26 21.46 3.00
CA PRO A 38 -16.92 22.88 3.14
C PRO A 38 -15.40 23.12 3.02
N GLU A 39 -15.00 24.31 2.61
CA GLU A 39 -13.60 24.74 2.66
C GLU A 39 -13.09 24.74 4.12
N GLY A 40 -11.86 24.27 4.34
CA GLY A 40 -11.23 24.25 5.65
C GLY A 40 -11.76 23.18 6.63
N VAL A 41 -12.72 22.34 6.22
CA VAL A 41 -13.18 21.24 7.08
C VAL A 41 -12.06 20.24 7.34
N TRP A 42 -11.95 19.73 8.57
CA TRP A 42 -10.78 18.99 9.05
C TRP A 42 -10.41 17.77 8.19
N TYR A 43 -11.39 17.11 7.56
CA TYR A 43 -11.15 15.92 6.73
C TYR A 43 -10.80 16.24 5.28
N ALA A 44 -10.98 17.48 4.81
CA ALA A 44 -10.62 17.87 3.44
C ALA A 44 -9.13 17.69 3.17
N GLN A 45 -8.27 17.92 4.17
CA GLN A 45 -6.83 17.70 4.05
C GLN A 45 -6.44 16.24 3.73
N TYR A 46 -7.31 15.28 4.03
CA TYR A 46 -7.13 13.86 3.70
C TYR A 46 -7.86 13.49 2.41
N LEU A 47 -9.06 14.04 2.21
CA LEU A 47 -9.89 13.76 1.05
C LEU A 47 -9.31 14.30 -0.26
N THR A 48 -8.88 15.57 -0.29
CA THR A 48 -8.36 16.20 -1.51
C THR A 48 -7.17 15.44 -2.10
N PRO A 49 -6.14 15.03 -1.33
CA PRO A 49 -5.05 14.22 -1.87
C PRO A 49 -5.51 12.87 -2.43
N ILE A 50 -6.48 12.19 -1.79
CA ILE A 50 -7.03 10.94 -2.32
C ILE A 50 -7.82 11.18 -3.60
N MET A 51 -8.65 12.23 -3.66
CA MET A 51 -9.42 12.56 -4.85
C MET A 51 -8.52 12.91 -6.04
N HIS A 52 -7.46 13.68 -5.80
CA HIS A 52 -6.42 13.92 -6.78
C HIS A 52 -5.74 12.61 -7.18
N ALA A 53 -5.34 11.80 -6.20
CA ALA A 53 -4.67 10.53 -6.42
C ALA A 53 -5.49 9.61 -7.34
N GLN A 54 -6.74 9.36 -6.98
CA GLN A 54 -7.64 8.46 -7.68
C GLN A 54 -8.00 8.98 -9.09
N ALA A 55 -8.17 10.30 -9.26
CA ALA A 55 -8.41 10.92 -10.56
C ALA A 55 -7.18 10.78 -11.49
N MET A 56 -5.98 10.97 -10.95
CA MET A 56 -4.72 10.81 -11.70
C MET A 56 -4.49 9.34 -12.10
N MET A 57 -4.87 8.37 -11.26
CA MET A 57 -4.80 6.93 -11.59
C MET A 57 -5.87 6.46 -12.57
N GLY A 58 -6.92 7.26 -12.82
CA GLY A 58 -8.13 6.78 -13.50
C GLY A 58 -8.88 5.70 -12.70
N VAL A 59 -8.58 5.56 -11.42
CA VAL A 59 -9.22 4.63 -10.47
C VAL A 59 -10.24 5.44 -9.69
N ASN A 60 -11.45 5.65 -10.23
CA ASN A 60 -12.48 6.44 -9.55
C ASN A 60 -13.21 5.67 -8.42
N ASN A 61 -12.50 4.73 -7.77
CA ASN A 61 -13.11 3.72 -6.91
C ASN A 61 -12.50 3.66 -5.51
N ILE A 62 -11.51 4.46 -5.12
CA ILE A 62 -11.09 4.52 -3.71
C ILE A 62 -12.19 5.21 -2.91
N ILE A 63 -12.30 6.54 -3.01
CA ILE A 63 -13.41 7.31 -2.45
C ILE A 63 -14.42 7.62 -3.54
N THR A 64 -15.67 7.21 -3.32
CA THR A 64 -16.79 7.58 -4.19
C THR A 64 -17.82 8.34 -3.37
N GLY A 65 -18.40 9.39 -3.96
CA GLY A 65 -19.60 10.00 -3.40
C GLY A 65 -20.81 9.08 -3.55
N MET A 66 -21.87 9.43 -2.86
CA MET A 66 -23.18 8.78 -2.94
C MET A 66 -24.14 9.75 -3.62
N TRP A 67 -25.07 9.23 -4.41
CA TRP A 67 -26.09 10.08 -5.01
C TRP A 67 -26.93 10.71 -3.90
N ASP A 68 -27.07 12.03 -3.97
CA ASP A 68 -27.84 12.83 -3.05
C ASP A 68 -28.79 13.74 -3.85
N ASP A 69 -30.09 13.60 -3.56
CA ASP A 69 -31.14 14.35 -4.22
C ASP A 69 -31.07 15.85 -3.89
N ASP A 70 -30.54 16.22 -2.72
CA ASP A 70 -30.40 17.62 -2.30
C ASP A 70 -29.36 18.36 -3.15
N TYR A 71 -28.37 17.62 -3.68
CA TYR A 71 -27.31 18.16 -4.52
C TYR A 71 -27.48 17.82 -6.02
N ASN A 72 -28.46 16.99 -6.38
CA ASN A 72 -28.66 16.46 -7.74
C ASN A 72 -27.36 15.89 -8.33
N GLY A 73 -26.64 15.12 -7.52
CA GLY A 73 -25.29 14.66 -7.86
C GLY A 73 -24.66 13.82 -6.75
N LEU A 74 -23.37 13.56 -6.88
CA LEU A 74 -22.62 12.83 -5.87
C LEU A 74 -22.21 13.77 -4.72
N ALA A 75 -22.52 13.38 -3.48
CA ALA A 75 -22.07 14.03 -2.25
C ALA A 75 -21.18 13.09 -1.44
N PHE A 76 -20.33 13.64 -0.58
CA PHE A 76 -19.39 12.90 0.24
C PHE A 76 -20.04 12.24 1.45
N HIS A 77 -21.10 12.79 2.03
CA HIS A 77 -21.78 12.35 3.26
C HIS A 77 -20.83 12.11 4.45
N PRO A 78 -20.13 13.14 4.96
CA PRO A 78 -19.05 12.98 5.94
C PRO A 78 -19.47 12.32 7.26
N ASN A 79 -20.73 12.51 7.67
CA ASN A 79 -21.26 12.02 8.95
C ASN A 79 -21.90 10.64 8.86
N ASP A 80 -22.16 10.14 7.64
CA ASP A 80 -22.75 8.82 7.47
C ASP A 80 -21.77 7.74 7.90
N TYR A 81 -22.31 6.67 8.50
CA TYR A 81 -21.50 5.52 8.87
C TYR A 81 -21.07 4.73 7.63
N VAL A 82 -19.82 4.30 7.65
CA VAL A 82 -19.26 3.44 6.61
C VAL A 82 -19.71 2.02 6.85
N THR A 83 -20.26 1.38 5.81
CA THR A 83 -20.60 -0.04 5.90
C THR A 83 -19.34 -0.92 5.78
N ARG A 84 -19.40 -2.16 6.27
CA ARG A 84 -18.28 -3.12 6.11
C ARG A 84 -17.91 -3.31 4.64
N GLY A 85 -18.90 -3.39 3.76
CA GLY A 85 -18.69 -3.49 2.31
C GLY A 85 -18.01 -2.24 1.73
N GLN A 86 -18.40 -1.05 2.17
CA GLN A 86 -17.75 0.20 1.78
C GLN A 86 -16.30 0.27 2.26
N PHE A 87 -16.01 -0.10 3.51
CA PHE A 87 -14.66 -0.08 4.03
C PHE A 87 -13.74 -1.06 3.30
N LEU A 88 -14.20 -2.31 3.08
CA LEU A 88 -13.47 -3.31 2.30
C LEU A 88 -13.15 -2.81 0.89
N LYS A 89 -14.13 -2.19 0.21
CA LYS A 89 -13.90 -1.58 -1.10
C LYS A 89 -12.81 -0.51 -1.03
N MET A 90 -12.91 0.44 -0.10
CA MET A 90 -11.95 1.55 0.00
C MET A 90 -10.52 1.06 0.25
N ILE A 91 -10.33 0.15 1.20
CA ILE A 91 -8.98 -0.31 1.57
C ILE A 91 -8.35 -1.21 0.51
N PHE A 92 -9.12 -2.06 -0.16
CA PHE A 92 -8.58 -2.93 -1.22
C PHE A 92 -8.28 -2.14 -2.50
N GLU A 93 -9.11 -1.16 -2.87
CA GLU A 93 -8.80 -0.26 -3.99
C GLU A 93 -7.55 0.58 -3.68
N ALA A 94 -7.39 1.03 -2.43
CA ALA A 94 -6.19 1.73 -1.97
C ALA A 94 -4.93 0.82 -2.00
N ALA A 95 -5.05 -0.43 -1.55
CA ALA A 95 -3.95 -1.40 -1.56
C ALA A 95 -3.49 -1.71 -2.99
N SER A 96 -4.42 -2.05 -3.89
CA SER A 96 -4.12 -2.29 -5.31
C SER A 96 -3.49 -1.08 -5.97
N SER A 97 -4.01 0.13 -5.69
CA SER A 97 -3.47 1.39 -6.21
C SER A 97 -2.06 1.71 -5.72
N SER A 98 -1.63 1.09 -4.62
CA SER A 98 -0.27 1.22 -4.07
C SER A 98 0.69 0.14 -4.58
N GLY A 99 0.30 -0.63 -5.60
CA GLY A 99 1.08 -1.74 -6.15
C GLY A 99 0.89 -3.07 -5.42
N ASN A 100 0.04 -3.12 -4.39
CA ASN A 100 -0.27 -4.33 -3.64
C ASN A 100 -1.55 -4.98 -4.21
N GLU A 101 -1.43 -5.63 -5.36
CA GLU A 101 -2.57 -6.31 -5.96
C GLU A 101 -2.87 -7.64 -5.24
N VAL A 102 -4.16 -7.84 -4.96
CA VAL A 102 -4.67 -9.08 -4.38
C VAL A 102 -5.15 -9.99 -5.51
N ALA A 103 -4.51 -11.15 -5.64
CA ALA A 103 -4.84 -12.13 -6.65
C ALA A 103 -6.14 -12.85 -6.31
N LEU A 104 -7.24 -12.50 -6.98
CA LEU A 104 -8.40 -13.37 -7.07
C LEU A 104 -9.13 -13.28 -8.41
N THR A 105 -9.37 -14.46 -8.97
CA THR A 105 -10.44 -14.68 -9.95
C THR A 105 -11.78 -14.69 -9.20
N VAL A 106 -12.48 -13.56 -9.21
CA VAL A 106 -13.82 -13.46 -8.59
C VAL A 106 -14.79 -14.34 -9.38
N ASN A 107 -15.45 -15.30 -8.71
CA ASN A 107 -16.55 -16.02 -9.36
C ASN A 107 -17.75 -15.05 -9.54
N GLU A 108 -18.43 -15.08 -10.68
CA GLU A 108 -19.55 -14.15 -10.93
C GLU A 108 -20.71 -14.32 -9.94
N ALA A 109 -20.85 -15.51 -9.34
CA ALA A 109 -21.90 -15.80 -8.36
C ALA A 109 -21.84 -14.91 -7.11
N GLN A 110 -20.63 -14.59 -6.61
CA GLN A 110 -20.45 -13.72 -5.45
C GLN A 110 -20.66 -12.24 -5.76
N LYS A 111 -20.37 -11.80 -6.99
CA LYS A 111 -20.66 -10.44 -7.47
C LYS A 111 -22.16 -10.15 -7.50
N ASN A 112 -22.98 -11.17 -7.74
CA ASN A 112 -24.43 -11.04 -7.89
C ASN A 112 -25.21 -11.00 -6.57
N ALA A 113 -24.60 -11.33 -5.43
CA ALA A 113 -25.27 -11.28 -4.12
C ALA A 113 -25.16 -9.92 -3.42
N HIS A 114 -24.02 -9.23 -3.57
CA HIS A 114 -23.78 -7.89 -3.07
C HIS A 114 -22.58 -7.27 -3.81
N TRP A 115 -22.63 -5.97 -4.13
CA TRP A 115 -21.60 -5.30 -4.94
C TRP A 115 -20.20 -5.37 -4.31
N ALA A 116 -20.12 -5.40 -2.98
CA ALA A 116 -18.87 -5.51 -2.24
C ALA A 116 -18.39 -6.96 -2.04
N GLY A 117 -19.16 -7.97 -2.48
CA GLY A 117 -18.85 -9.39 -2.26
C GLY A 117 -17.48 -9.81 -2.80
N LYS A 118 -17.03 -9.20 -3.92
CA LYS A 118 -15.68 -9.43 -4.46
C LYS A 118 -14.57 -9.06 -3.46
N TYR A 119 -14.71 -7.93 -2.76
CA TYR A 119 -13.71 -7.47 -1.79
C TYR A 119 -13.72 -8.32 -0.53
N TYR A 120 -14.90 -8.84 -0.14
CA TYR A 120 -14.97 -9.85 0.91
C TYR A 120 -14.17 -11.08 0.52
N THR A 121 -14.36 -11.63 -0.69
CA THR A 121 -13.63 -12.83 -1.12
C THR A 121 -12.13 -12.61 -1.10
N MET A 122 -11.68 -11.42 -1.55
CA MET A 122 -10.27 -10.98 -1.47
C MET A 122 -9.77 -10.99 -0.02
N ALA A 123 -10.52 -10.35 0.87
CA ALA A 123 -10.20 -10.30 2.28
C ALA A 123 -10.19 -11.68 2.97
N ALA A 124 -11.06 -12.60 2.54
CA ALA A 124 -11.08 -13.96 3.03
C ALA A 124 -9.86 -14.77 2.58
N ALA A 125 -9.46 -14.64 1.31
CA ALA A 125 -8.34 -15.39 0.74
C ALA A 125 -7.00 -15.01 1.39
N ASP A 126 -6.81 -13.73 1.71
CA ASP A 126 -5.60 -13.21 2.35
C ASP A 126 -5.71 -13.11 3.88
N ASN A 127 -6.65 -13.83 4.50
CA ASN A 127 -6.81 -13.89 5.96
C ASN A 127 -7.01 -12.50 6.62
N VAL A 128 -7.56 -11.53 5.89
CA VAL A 128 -7.77 -10.16 6.36
C VAL A 128 -8.90 -10.07 7.38
N LEU A 129 -9.90 -10.96 7.27
CA LEU A 129 -11.10 -10.96 8.13
C LEU A 129 -10.96 -11.82 9.39
N ILE A 130 -9.73 -12.17 9.79
CA ILE A 130 -9.45 -12.99 10.97
C ILE A 130 -8.96 -12.08 12.11
N ALA A 131 -9.74 -12.00 13.20
CA ALA A 131 -9.37 -11.19 14.36
C ALA A 131 -8.27 -11.85 15.21
N ASP A 132 -8.31 -13.17 15.38
CA ASP A 132 -7.31 -13.90 16.17
C ASP A 132 -6.01 -14.04 15.36
N PRO A 133 -4.91 -13.37 15.74
CA PRO A 133 -3.66 -13.40 14.98
C PRO A 133 -2.96 -14.76 15.02
N TYR A 134 -3.39 -15.68 15.89
CA TYR A 134 -2.84 -17.04 16.04
C TYR A 134 -3.67 -18.11 15.31
N ALA A 135 -4.86 -17.76 14.82
CA ALA A 135 -5.71 -18.70 14.11
C ALA A 135 -5.16 -19.00 12.70
N SER A 136 -4.96 -20.29 12.39
CA SER A 136 -4.49 -20.75 11.08
C SER A 136 -5.15 -22.08 10.69
N GLY A 137 -5.22 -22.37 9.39
CA GLY A 137 -5.75 -23.63 8.85
C GLY A 137 -7.20 -23.57 8.35
N SER A 138 -7.69 -24.68 7.81
CA SER A 138 -9.06 -24.76 7.28
C SER A 138 -10.08 -24.75 8.42
N GLY A 139 -10.92 -23.72 8.49
CA GLY A 139 -11.99 -23.59 9.51
C GLY A 139 -11.87 -22.38 10.43
N VAL A 140 -10.89 -21.48 10.20
CA VAL A 140 -10.83 -20.21 10.92
C VAL A 140 -12.04 -19.35 10.59
N GLN A 141 -12.73 -18.89 11.64
CA GLN A 141 -13.94 -18.08 11.51
C GLN A 141 -13.58 -16.64 11.16
N GLN A 142 -14.20 -16.12 10.10
CA GLN A 142 -14.12 -14.70 9.75
C GLN A 142 -14.98 -13.86 10.70
N MET A 143 -14.63 -12.58 10.91
CA MET A 143 -15.36 -11.67 11.81
C MET A 143 -16.84 -11.52 11.46
N PHE A 144 -17.20 -11.66 10.18
CA PHE A 144 -18.56 -11.60 9.66
C PHE A 144 -18.66 -12.43 8.38
N GLU A 145 -19.87 -12.78 7.95
CA GLU A 145 -20.14 -13.60 6.77
C GLU A 145 -20.25 -12.77 5.48
N CYS A 146 -20.08 -13.42 4.32
CA CYS A 146 -20.31 -12.80 3.01
C CYS A 146 -21.80 -12.76 2.63
N THR A 147 -22.60 -11.98 3.36
CA THR A 147 -24.01 -11.74 3.02
C THR A 147 -24.28 -10.26 2.83
N ALA A 148 -25.27 -9.89 2.02
CA ALA A 148 -25.67 -8.49 1.85
C ALA A 148 -26.00 -7.84 3.21
N ALA A 149 -26.77 -8.54 4.05
CA ALA A 149 -27.13 -8.06 5.38
C ALA A 149 -25.94 -7.80 6.30
N GLU A 150 -24.86 -8.59 6.22
CA GLU A 150 -23.64 -8.32 6.99
C GLU A 150 -22.79 -7.21 6.37
N LEU A 151 -22.70 -7.14 5.04
CA LEU A 151 -21.88 -6.15 4.33
C LEU A 151 -22.47 -4.74 4.38
N ASP A 152 -23.79 -4.61 4.54
CA ASP A 152 -24.49 -3.32 4.67
C ASP A 152 -24.50 -2.76 6.10
N LYS A 153 -24.05 -3.53 7.10
CA LYS A 153 -23.93 -3.02 8.48
C LYS A 153 -22.79 -1.99 8.58
N PRO A 154 -22.97 -0.94 9.39
CA PRO A 154 -21.88 -0.08 9.82
C PRO A 154 -20.70 -0.87 10.38
N ILE A 155 -19.48 -0.48 10.03
CA ILE A 155 -18.26 -1.12 10.52
C ILE A 155 -17.88 -0.57 11.90
N PHE A 156 -17.49 -1.46 12.81
CA PHE A 156 -16.91 -1.08 14.10
C PHE A 156 -15.44 -0.68 13.97
N ARG A 157 -14.96 0.21 14.84
CA ARG A 157 -13.54 0.59 14.90
C ARG A 157 -12.62 -0.62 15.18
N TYR A 158 -13.05 -1.62 15.95
CA TYR A 158 -12.31 -2.88 16.11
C TYR A 158 -12.18 -3.67 14.79
N GLU A 159 -13.27 -3.78 14.03
CA GLU A 159 -13.25 -4.49 12.74
C GLU A 159 -12.34 -3.76 11.74
N MET A 160 -12.43 -2.43 11.70
CA MET A 160 -11.54 -1.57 10.92
C MET A 160 -10.07 -1.81 11.28
N ALA A 161 -9.72 -1.86 12.57
CA ALA A 161 -8.34 -2.08 13.01
C ALA A 161 -7.80 -3.44 12.59
N VAL A 162 -8.60 -4.51 12.73
CA VAL A 162 -8.22 -5.86 12.28
C VAL A 162 -8.00 -5.89 10.77
N ILE A 163 -8.94 -5.36 9.99
CA ILE A 163 -8.83 -5.32 8.54
C ILE A 163 -7.58 -4.55 8.13
N LEU A 164 -7.39 -3.34 8.66
CA LEU A 164 -6.24 -2.50 8.32
C LEU A 164 -4.91 -3.18 8.70
N ASN A 165 -4.82 -3.77 9.88
CA ASN A 165 -3.65 -4.51 10.33
C ASN A 165 -3.32 -5.68 9.42
N ASN A 166 -4.34 -6.46 9.05
CA ASN A 166 -4.12 -7.65 8.25
C ASN A 166 -3.87 -7.30 6.78
N VAL A 167 -4.42 -6.21 6.24
CA VAL A 167 -3.98 -5.68 4.94
C VAL A 167 -2.51 -5.26 5.02
N CYS A 168 -2.12 -4.53 6.07
CA CYS A 168 -0.72 -4.14 6.27
C CYS A 168 0.20 -5.38 6.36
N ARG A 169 -0.21 -6.42 7.08
CA ARG A 169 0.60 -7.61 7.35
C ARG A 169 0.65 -8.60 6.19
N ASN A 170 -0.51 -8.95 5.63
CA ASN A 170 -0.65 -10.09 4.71
C ASN A 170 -0.59 -9.68 3.24
N ILE A 171 -0.92 -8.42 2.94
CA ILE A 171 -0.96 -7.89 1.57
C ILE A 171 0.20 -6.93 1.35
N ALA A 172 0.32 -5.89 2.17
CA ALA A 172 1.39 -4.90 2.06
C ALA A 172 2.70 -5.31 2.75
N MET A 173 2.73 -6.49 3.39
CA MET A 173 3.91 -7.10 4.01
C MET A 173 4.70 -6.16 4.95
N GLN A 174 4.02 -5.23 5.61
CA GLN A 174 4.63 -4.29 6.54
C GLN A 174 5.16 -5.01 7.78
N LYS A 175 6.34 -4.59 8.25
CA LYS A 175 6.96 -5.07 9.49
C LYS A 175 6.05 -4.84 10.69
N THR A 176 6.04 -5.77 11.65
CA THR A 176 5.40 -5.53 12.94
C THR A 176 6.19 -4.53 13.77
N VAL A 177 5.47 -3.79 14.61
CA VAL A 177 6.03 -2.82 15.55
C VAL A 177 5.97 -3.38 16.97
N ASN A 178 6.98 -3.10 17.76
CA ASN A 178 6.94 -3.22 19.20
C ASN A 178 6.37 -1.91 19.74
N VAL A 179 5.42 -2.00 20.65
CA VAL A 179 4.86 -0.84 21.35
C VAL A 179 5.30 -0.87 22.80
N ASP A 180 5.68 0.29 23.33
CA ASP A 180 6.05 0.48 24.73
C ASP A 180 4.87 1.06 25.51
N ALA A 181 4.54 0.44 26.64
CA ALA A 181 3.47 0.86 27.56
C ALA A 181 2.18 1.41 26.88
N PRO A 182 1.53 0.65 25.97
CA PRO A 182 0.37 1.12 25.20
C PRO A 182 -0.80 1.63 26.07
N GLU A 183 -0.92 1.13 27.31
CA GLU A 183 -1.91 1.59 28.30
C GLU A 183 -1.74 3.06 28.72
N THR A 184 -0.57 3.66 28.47
CA THR A 184 -0.33 5.09 28.74
C THR A 184 -0.69 5.98 27.56
N HIS A 185 -0.92 5.39 26.39
CA HIS A 185 -1.18 6.08 25.12
C HIS A 185 -2.62 5.86 24.60
N ILE A 186 -3.33 4.88 25.15
CA ILE A 186 -4.71 4.55 24.80
C ILE A 186 -5.54 4.52 26.09
N THR A 187 -6.41 5.52 26.27
CA THR A 187 -7.13 5.74 27.54
C THR A 187 -8.00 4.56 27.96
N ASP A 188 -8.64 3.90 26.99
CA ASP A 188 -9.52 2.74 27.20
C ASP A 188 -8.81 1.40 26.92
N TYR A 189 -7.47 1.37 26.95
CA TYR A 189 -6.67 0.18 26.60
C TYR A 189 -7.12 -1.09 27.35
N ALA A 190 -7.36 -0.98 28.66
CA ALA A 190 -7.78 -2.11 29.48
C ALA A 190 -9.16 -2.68 29.12
N ALA A 191 -9.97 -1.94 28.34
CA ALA A 191 -11.27 -2.38 27.86
C ALA A 191 -11.20 -3.06 26.48
N ILE A 192 -10.02 -3.10 25.83
CA ILE A 192 -9.84 -3.74 24.53
C ILE A 192 -9.94 -5.26 24.68
N PRO A 193 -10.89 -5.93 23.98
CA PRO A 193 -10.95 -7.38 23.97
C PRO A 193 -9.65 -7.98 23.40
N GLU A 194 -9.16 -9.05 24.03
CA GLU A 194 -7.88 -9.71 23.72
C GLU A 194 -7.64 -9.92 22.21
N ARG A 195 -8.66 -10.42 21.49
CA ARG A 195 -8.60 -10.66 20.04
C ARG A 195 -8.38 -9.42 19.17
N PHE A 196 -8.49 -8.21 19.72
CA PHE A 196 -8.28 -6.96 18.99
C PHE A 196 -7.02 -6.23 19.43
N VAL A 197 -6.42 -6.59 20.58
CA VAL A 197 -5.28 -5.90 21.18
C VAL A 197 -4.15 -5.72 20.16
N THR A 198 -3.69 -6.83 19.55
CA THR A 198 -2.61 -6.77 18.56
C THR A 198 -2.92 -5.83 17.40
N ALA A 199 -4.13 -5.90 16.84
CA ALA A 199 -4.50 -5.03 15.73
C ALA A 199 -4.50 -3.54 16.15
N VAL A 200 -5.03 -3.23 17.35
CA VAL A 200 -5.03 -1.85 17.86
C VAL A 200 -3.60 -1.36 18.12
N GLU A 201 -2.78 -2.14 18.84
CA GLU A 201 -1.38 -1.82 19.11
C GLU A 201 -0.58 -1.58 17.83
N GLN A 202 -0.69 -2.48 16.85
CA GLN A 202 0.03 -2.32 15.58
C GLN A 202 -0.40 -1.05 14.86
N MET A 203 -1.70 -0.76 14.79
CA MET A 203 -2.20 0.40 14.05
C MET A 203 -1.95 1.73 14.75
N TYR A 204 -2.00 1.77 16.08
CA TYR A 204 -1.59 2.92 16.86
C TYR A 204 -0.09 3.12 16.78
N GLY A 205 0.69 2.07 17.03
CA GLY A 205 2.14 2.14 16.97
C GLY A 205 2.63 2.61 15.60
N LYS A 206 1.91 2.27 14.52
CA LYS A 206 2.16 2.76 13.15
C LYS A 206 1.59 4.14 12.80
N GLY A 207 0.88 4.78 13.74
CA GLY A 207 0.21 6.08 13.52
C GLY A 207 -0.95 6.05 12.52
N LEU A 208 -1.34 4.87 12.03
CA LEU A 208 -2.42 4.69 11.07
C LEU A 208 -3.79 4.90 11.72
N LEU A 209 -3.93 4.56 13.00
CA LEU A 209 -5.11 4.85 13.82
C LEU A 209 -4.75 5.74 15.01
N THR A 210 -5.72 6.53 15.44
CA THR A 210 -5.65 7.40 16.62
C THR A 210 -6.97 7.36 17.38
N GLY A 211 -6.92 7.77 18.65
CA GLY A 211 -8.10 7.89 19.51
C GLY A 211 -8.93 9.12 19.19
N ASP A 212 -10.01 9.27 19.96
CA ASP A 212 -10.77 10.51 20.03
C ASP A 212 -10.00 11.63 20.75
N GLU A 213 -10.65 12.77 20.97
CA GLU A 213 -10.08 13.92 21.69
C GLU A 213 -9.68 13.61 23.16
N ASN A 214 -10.19 12.52 23.74
CA ASN A 214 -9.88 12.05 25.08
C ASN A 214 -8.81 10.92 25.09
N GLY A 215 -8.25 10.58 23.93
CA GLY A 215 -7.28 9.50 23.80
C GLY A 215 -7.89 8.09 23.85
N SER A 216 -9.22 7.96 23.82
CA SER A 216 -9.91 6.67 23.82
C SER A 216 -10.01 6.12 22.40
N PHE A 217 -9.79 4.82 22.23
CA PHE A 217 -9.96 4.16 20.95
C PHE A 217 -11.43 3.99 20.59
N ASN A 218 -12.31 3.72 21.56
CA ASN A 218 -13.74 3.51 21.38
C ASN A 218 -14.04 2.42 20.32
N GLY A 219 -13.47 1.23 20.50
CA GLY A 219 -13.48 0.19 19.45
C GLY A 219 -14.86 -0.33 19.03
N TRP A 220 -15.90 -0.15 19.87
CA TRP A 220 -17.28 -0.51 19.56
C TRP A 220 -18.08 0.60 18.87
N ASP A 221 -17.50 1.79 18.71
CA ASP A 221 -18.15 2.86 17.96
C ASP A 221 -18.04 2.61 16.46
N TYR A 222 -19.00 3.18 15.73
CA TYR A 222 -19.04 3.12 14.27
C TYR A 222 -18.13 4.16 13.63
N LEU A 223 -17.51 3.78 12.52
CA LEU A 223 -16.68 4.67 11.72
C LEU A 223 -17.54 5.50 10.77
N ASN A 224 -17.42 6.84 10.81
CA ASN A 224 -18.04 7.69 9.79
C ASN A 224 -17.12 7.92 8.58
N ARG A 225 -17.67 8.46 7.49
CA ARG A 225 -16.94 8.65 6.23
C ARG A 225 -15.78 9.65 6.34
N ALA A 226 -15.93 10.71 7.15
CA ALA A 226 -14.85 11.65 7.44
C ALA A 226 -13.66 11.00 8.18
N GLN A 227 -13.93 10.09 9.13
CA GLN A 227 -12.89 9.31 9.80
C GLN A 227 -12.27 8.28 8.85
N ALA A 228 -13.08 7.60 8.04
CA ALA A 228 -12.59 6.60 7.11
C ALA A 228 -11.62 7.19 6.07
N VAL A 229 -11.90 8.38 5.53
CA VAL A 229 -10.99 9.01 4.56
C VAL A 229 -9.64 9.36 5.18
N ALA A 230 -9.61 9.74 6.46
CA ALA A 230 -8.35 9.96 7.18
C ALA A 230 -7.55 8.66 7.34
N VAL A 231 -8.21 7.53 7.64
CA VAL A 231 -7.57 6.22 7.75
C VAL A 231 -7.01 5.76 6.40
N ILE A 232 -7.78 5.88 5.33
CA ILE A 232 -7.34 5.51 3.97
C ILE A 232 -6.18 6.39 3.52
N TYR A 233 -6.22 7.69 3.83
CA TYR A 233 -5.13 8.61 3.53
C TYR A 233 -3.84 8.17 4.23
N LYS A 234 -3.93 7.86 5.53
CA LYS A 234 -2.77 7.39 6.29
C LYS A 234 -2.21 6.09 5.73
N PHE A 235 -3.08 5.16 5.34
CA PHE A 235 -2.63 3.92 4.69
C PHE A 235 -1.88 4.18 3.36
N LEU A 236 -2.37 5.12 2.53
CA LEU A 236 -1.78 5.43 1.24
C LEU A 236 -0.49 6.26 1.33
N PHE A 237 -0.41 7.18 2.29
CA PHE A 237 0.56 8.28 2.27
C PHE A 237 1.44 8.40 3.53
N VAL A 238 1.12 7.76 4.65
CA VAL A 238 1.97 7.84 5.86
C VAL A 238 3.00 6.72 5.84
N ASP A 239 4.29 7.08 5.75
CA ASP A 239 5.44 6.16 5.78
C ASP A 239 5.64 5.60 7.20
N THR A 240 5.30 4.33 7.39
CA THR A 240 5.45 3.63 8.66
C THR A 240 6.82 3.00 8.74
N ILE A 241 7.38 2.54 7.60
CA ILE A 241 8.68 1.83 7.49
C ILE A 241 9.86 2.70 7.92
N GLN A 242 9.66 4.01 7.98
CA GLN A 242 10.63 4.98 8.47
C GLN A 242 10.75 5.19 9.98
N GLY A 243 9.86 4.64 10.81
CA GLY A 243 9.83 5.10 12.22
C GLY A 243 9.19 6.48 12.40
N GLU A 244 8.80 7.15 11.32
CA GLU A 244 8.30 8.54 11.36
C GLU A 244 6.78 8.66 11.31
N GLY A 245 6.10 7.68 10.70
CA GLY A 245 4.70 7.39 10.99
C GLY A 245 4.53 6.58 12.28
N LEU A 246 5.61 5.96 12.78
CA LEU A 246 5.53 5.32 14.08
C LEU A 246 5.30 6.37 15.16
N GLN A 247 4.53 5.99 16.16
CA GLN A 247 4.47 6.77 17.38
C GLN A 247 5.83 6.71 18.07
N ASP A 248 6.18 7.75 18.81
CA ASP A 248 7.43 7.84 19.58
C ASP A 248 7.58 6.72 20.64
N TRP A 249 6.47 6.11 21.03
CA TRP A 249 6.39 4.92 21.88
C TRP A 249 6.32 3.59 21.10
N ALA A 250 6.63 3.60 19.81
CA ALA A 250 6.69 2.40 18.99
C ALA A 250 8.04 2.30 18.26
N SER A 251 8.54 1.08 18.13
CA SER A 251 9.77 0.80 17.40
C SER A 251 9.57 -0.40 16.50
N TYR A 252 10.31 -0.48 15.41
CA TYR A 252 10.44 -1.77 14.74
C TYR A 252 11.14 -2.77 15.65
N SER A 253 10.78 -4.05 15.52
CA SER A 253 11.63 -5.11 16.03
C SER A 253 13.00 -4.97 15.38
N VAL A 254 14.00 -4.55 16.17
CA VAL A 254 15.38 -4.60 15.74
C VAL A 254 15.69 -6.07 15.56
N VAL A 255 15.74 -6.52 14.30
CA VAL A 255 16.45 -7.75 13.98
C VAL A 255 17.85 -7.49 14.51
N LYS A 256 18.23 -8.15 15.61
CA LYS A 256 19.62 -8.07 16.10
C LYS A 256 20.49 -8.22 14.87
N SER A 257 21.39 -7.27 14.65
CA SER A 257 22.45 -7.31 13.64
C SER A 257 23.45 -8.48 13.84
N GLY A 258 23.03 -9.54 14.55
CA GLY A 258 23.69 -10.83 14.67
C GLY A 258 23.08 -11.92 13.77
N ALA A 259 22.10 -11.62 12.91
CA ALA A 259 21.73 -12.47 11.77
C ALA A 259 22.08 -11.84 10.41
N THR A 260 22.66 -10.64 10.40
CA THR A 260 23.35 -10.06 9.25
C THR A 260 24.79 -10.59 9.24
N GLY A 261 25.02 -11.73 8.59
CA GLY A 261 26.39 -12.19 8.37
C GLY A 261 26.55 -13.66 8.04
N SER A 262 26.05 -14.10 6.88
CA SER A 262 26.76 -15.10 6.04
C SER A 262 26.02 -15.55 4.77
N ASN A 263 24.69 -15.44 4.67
CA ASN A 263 23.95 -16.22 3.66
C ASN A 263 23.35 -15.46 2.45
N TYR A 264 23.36 -14.13 2.44
CA TYR A 264 22.98 -13.32 1.27
C TYR A 264 24.15 -12.48 0.81
N LEU A 265 25.26 -13.14 0.48
CA LEU A 265 26.34 -12.53 -0.27
C LEU A 265 26.60 -13.45 -1.44
N LEU A 266 26.28 -12.98 -2.64
CA LEU A 266 26.83 -13.62 -3.82
C LEU A 266 28.34 -13.40 -3.83
N ALA A 267 29.10 -14.42 -4.26
CA ALA A 267 30.54 -14.27 -4.41
C ALA A 267 30.90 -13.20 -5.46
N SER A 268 30.05 -13.06 -6.47
CA SER A 268 30.09 -11.98 -7.45
C SER A 268 28.71 -11.71 -8.04
N PRO A 269 28.46 -10.53 -8.64
CA PRO A 269 27.24 -10.27 -9.39
C PRO A 269 27.02 -11.26 -10.56
N GLN A 270 28.08 -11.88 -11.08
CA GLN A 270 27.98 -12.89 -12.15
C GLN A 270 27.30 -14.18 -11.68
N ASP A 271 27.31 -14.46 -10.38
CA ASP A 271 26.70 -15.65 -9.78
C ASP A 271 25.18 -15.49 -9.54
N SER A 272 24.64 -14.30 -9.83
CA SER A 272 23.20 -13.99 -9.78
C SER A 272 22.39 -15.02 -10.59
N PHE A 273 21.20 -15.37 -10.10
CA PHE A 273 20.21 -16.15 -10.85
C PHE A 273 19.85 -15.48 -12.17
N ALA A 274 19.74 -14.16 -12.24
CA ALA A 274 19.44 -13.49 -13.52
C ALA A 274 20.56 -13.69 -14.56
N ASN A 275 21.85 -13.58 -14.17
CA ASN A 275 22.96 -13.89 -15.08
C ASN A 275 23.02 -15.39 -15.43
N TRP A 276 22.77 -16.29 -14.47
CA TRP A 276 22.65 -17.73 -14.76
C TRP A 276 21.54 -17.99 -15.77
N LEU A 277 20.36 -17.38 -15.59
CA LEU A 277 19.21 -17.52 -16.46
C LEU A 277 19.55 -17.10 -17.90
N ARG A 278 20.22 -15.96 -18.04
CA ARG A 278 20.71 -15.44 -19.33
C ARG A 278 21.78 -16.30 -19.97
N ASN A 279 22.50 -17.11 -19.21
CA ASN A 279 23.54 -18.00 -19.69
C ASN A 279 22.98 -19.35 -20.20
N GLY A 280 21.92 -19.29 -21.00
CA GLY A 280 21.39 -20.45 -21.74
C GLY A 280 20.07 -21.02 -21.25
N HIS A 281 19.47 -20.48 -20.19
CA HIS A 281 18.21 -20.98 -19.60
C HIS A 281 16.98 -20.14 -19.92
N VAL A 282 17.15 -19.06 -20.69
CA VAL A 282 16.06 -18.23 -21.24
C VAL A 282 16.33 -17.84 -22.68
N ASP A 283 15.28 -17.88 -23.51
CA ASP A 283 15.35 -17.44 -24.90
C ASP A 283 15.08 -15.92 -25.06
N GLY A 284 15.22 -15.40 -26.28
CA GLY A 284 14.96 -13.99 -26.59
C GLY A 284 13.50 -13.54 -26.42
N TRP A 285 12.57 -14.46 -26.16
CA TRP A 285 11.16 -14.20 -25.88
C TRP A 285 10.81 -14.34 -24.39
N GLY A 286 11.80 -14.63 -23.54
CA GLY A 286 11.60 -14.84 -22.12
C GLY A 286 11.07 -16.22 -21.74
N ASN A 287 11.04 -17.18 -22.67
CA ASN A 287 10.69 -18.56 -22.34
C ASN A 287 11.88 -19.22 -21.65
N ILE A 288 11.63 -19.80 -20.49
CA ILE A 288 12.63 -20.49 -19.70
C ILE A 288 12.56 -22.00 -19.91
N ASP A 289 13.71 -22.66 -19.82
CA ASP A 289 13.81 -24.11 -20.00
C ASP A 289 13.29 -24.91 -18.80
N ALA A 290 13.35 -26.25 -18.90
CA ALA A 290 12.88 -27.14 -17.84
C ALA A 290 13.69 -27.01 -16.53
N GLU A 291 14.98 -26.71 -16.61
CA GLU A 291 15.87 -26.58 -15.44
C GLU A 291 15.51 -25.34 -14.64
N ALA A 292 15.36 -24.19 -15.32
CA ALA A 292 14.89 -22.95 -14.70
C ALA A 292 13.50 -23.12 -14.08
N LYS A 293 12.57 -23.83 -14.75
CA LYS A 293 11.24 -24.12 -14.19
C LYS A 293 11.30 -24.97 -12.94
N ILE A 294 12.15 -26.00 -12.92
CA ILE A 294 12.34 -26.83 -11.72
C ILE A 294 12.92 -25.97 -10.58
N LYS A 295 13.88 -25.09 -10.87
CA LYS A 295 14.49 -24.24 -9.85
C LYS A 295 13.50 -23.22 -9.27
N LEU A 296 12.65 -22.63 -10.11
CA LEU A 296 11.67 -21.61 -9.69
C LEU A 296 10.41 -22.20 -9.07
N PHE A 297 9.93 -23.33 -9.58
CA PHE A 297 8.58 -23.85 -9.32
C PHE A 297 8.53 -25.30 -8.83
N GLY A 298 9.68 -25.98 -8.76
CA GLY A 298 9.79 -27.40 -8.40
C GLY A 298 9.23 -28.36 -9.46
N SER A 299 8.82 -27.87 -10.63
CA SER A 299 8.24 -28.70 -11.69
C SER A 299 8.51 -28.10 -13.07
N ALA A 300 8.96 -28.94 -14.02
CA ALA A 300 9.17 -28.55 -15.41
C ALA A 300 7.87 -28.18 -16.15
N TYR A 301 6.72 -28.54 -15.59
CA TYR A 301 5.39 -28.28 -16.19
C TYR A 301 4.72 -27.03 -15.63
N LYS A 302 5.28 -26.44 -14.57
CA LYS A 302 4.76 -25.21 -13.97
C LYS A 302 5.48 -24.00 -14.56
N SER A 303 4.76 -22.90 -14.74
CA SER A 303 5.30 -21.70 -15.38
C SER A 303 5.04 -20.41 -14.60
N TYR A 304 4.25 -20.43 -13.54
CA TYR A 304 3.97 -19.31 -12.64
C TYR A 304 3.23 -19.80 -11.38
N PHE A 305 3.21 -18.97 -10.33
CA PHE A 305 2.36 -19.17 -9.15
C PHE A 305 1.04 -18.40 -9.29
N THR A 306 -0.05 -18.94 -8.76
CA THR A 306 -1.39 -18.34 -8.87
C THR A 306 -1.90 -17.70 -7.58
N SER A 307 -1.19 -17.89 -6.47
CA SER A 307 -1.53 -17.31 -5.17
C SER A 307 -0.33 -17.39 -4.22
N SER A 308 -0.42 -16.66 -3.10
CA SER A 308 0.53 -16.73 -1.99
C SER A 308 0.63 -18.15 -1.41
N TYR A 309 -0.50 -18.86 -1.31
CA TYR A 309 -0.54 -20.25 -0.87
C TYR A 309 0.23 -21.18 -1.82
N ASP A 310 0.01 -21.04 -3.13
CA ASP A 310 0.70 -21.82 -4.16
C ASP A 310 2.22 -21.54 -4.20
N ALA A 311 2.62 -20.33 -3.82
CA ALA A 311 4.01 -19.88 -3.79
C ALA A 311 4.72 -20.13 -2.44
N ALA A 312 4.00 -20.52 -1.38
CA ALA A 312 4.48 -20.45 0.00
C ALA A 312 5.83 -21.16 0.24
N ASN A 313 6.10 -22.27 -0.44
CA ASN A 313 7.34 -23.03 -0.29
C ASN A 313 8.53 -22.48 -1.10
N TYR A 314 8.28 -21.56 -2.03
CA TYR A 314 9.28 -21.03 -2.98
C TYR A 314 9.62 -19.57 -2.73
N MET A 315 8.86 -18.88 -1.88
CA MET A 315 9.07 -17.49 -1.55
C MET A 315 9.77 -17.33 -0.21
N GLU A 316 10.48 -16.23 -0.06
CA GLU A 316 10.99 -15.74 1.21
C GLU A 316 10.92 -14.21 1.25
N THR A 317 10.90 -13.66 2.46
CA THR A 317 10.99 -12.20 2.65
C THR A 317 12.44 -11.83 2.90
N VAL A 318 13.00 -11.02 2.00
CA VAL A 318 14.36 -10.49 2.12
C VAL A 318 14.28 -9.10 2.71
N SER A 319 14.92 -8.88 3.87
CA SER A 319 15.06 -7.54 4.43
C SER A 319 16.22 -6.83 3.75
N VAL A 320 15.93 -5.76 3.00
CA VAL A 320 16.92 -4.99 2.25
C VAL A 320 17.11 -3.58 2.82
N PRO A 321 18.33 -3.01 2.78
CA PRO A 321 18.57 -1.64 3.19
C PRO A 321 18.05 -0.64 2.15
N ILE A 322 17.53 0.50 2.60
CA ILE A 322 17.02 1.56 1.73
C ILE A 322 17.32 2.94 2.32
N TRP A 323 17.40 3.95 1.45
CA TRP A 323 17.17 5.33 1.87
C TRP A 323 15.69 5.63 1.76
N THR A 324 15.23 6.57 2.57
CA THR A 324 13.87 7.12 2.50
C THR A 324 13.90 8.54 3.09
N VAL A 325 12.84 9.33 2.96
CA VAL A 325 12.85 10.77 3.29
C VAL A 325 11.91 11.11 4.44
N ASP A 326 12.44 11.74 5.49
CA ASP A 326 11.69 12.13 6.70
C ASP A 326 10.75 13.33 6.46
N LYS A 327 9.94 13.71 7.47
CA LYS A 327 9.00 14.85 7.37
C LYS A 327 9.68 16.19 7.08
N SER A 328 10.96 16.31 7.42
CA SER A 328 11.77 17.51 7.17
C SER A 328 12.34 17.56 5.75
N GLY A 329 12.21 16.47 4.99
CA GLY A 329 12.79 16.31 3.66
C GLY A 329 14.23 15.75 3.67
N GLN A 330 14.72 15.29 4.82
CA GLN A 330 16.05 14.72 4.96
C GLN A 330 16.04 13.21 4.66
N LYS A 331 17.07 12.73 3.94
CA LYS A 331 17.27 11.31 3.68
C LYS A 331 17.78 10.60 4.93
N ILE A 332 17.14 9.50 5.30
CA ILE A 332 17.49 8.65 6.44
C ILE A 332 17.59 7.18 6.00
N ALA A 333 18.45 6.42 6.69
CA ALA A 333 18.62 4.99 6.45
C ALA A 333 17.47 4.19 7.07
N SER A 334 16.95 3.21 6.34
CA SER A 334 15.92 2.28 6.82
C SER A 334 16.08 0.90 6.14
N SER A 335 15.07 0.03 6.27
CA SER A 335 15.00 -1.25 5.57
C SER A 335 13.56 -1.69 5.30
N VAL A 336 13.33 -2.35 4.17
CA VAL A 336 12.04 -2.95 3.75
C VAL A 336 12.19 -4.46 3.61
N GLY A 337 11.12 -5.22 3.91
CA GLY A 337 11.02 -6.63 3.54
C GLY A 337 10.40 -6.79 2.15
N ILE A 338 11.08 -7.44 1.21
CA ILE A 338 10.56 -7.73 -0.13
C ILE A 338 10.35 -9.24 -0.27
N VAL A 339 9.14 -9.66 -0.64
CA VAL A 339 8.84 -11.07 -0.91
C VAL A 339 9.32 -11.43 -2.30
N VAL A 340 10.24 -12.37 -2.40
CA VAL A 340 10.83 -12.82 -3.67
C VAL A 340 11.00 -14.33 -3.69
N ASN A 341 11.25 -14.88 -4.88
CA ASN A 341 11.63 -16.28 -5.00
C ASN A 341 12.95 -16.53 -4.27
N LYS A 342 13.06 -17.66 -3.57
CA LYS A 342 14.31 -18.07 -2.89
C LYS A 342 15.51 -18.09 -3.84
N ALA A 343 15.28 -18.35 -5.13
CA ALA A 343 16.32 -18.34 -6.15
C ALA A 343 16.99 -16.96 -6.37
N VAL A 344 16.29 -15.86 -6.06
CA VAL A 344 16.78 -14.49 -6.27
C VAL A 344 17.03 -13.72 -4.97
N ALA A 345 16.81 -14.35 -3.81
CA ALA A 345 16.85 -13.65 -2.53
C ALA A 345 18.20 -12.98 -2.24
N ALA A 346 19.31 -13.68 -2.53
CA ALA A 346 20.66 -13.16 -2.31
C ALA A 346 21.00 -11.98 -3.24
N GLU A 347 20.72 -12.09 -4.54
CA GLU A 347 20.96 -10.98 -5.47
C GLU A 347 20.07 -9.77 -5.15
N VAL A 348 18.83 -9.96 -4.73
CA VAL A 348 17.94 -8.84 -4.37
C VAL A 348 18.49 -8.08 -3.16
N HIS A 349 18.98 -8.80 -2.15
CA HIS A 349 19.69 -8.14 -1.03
C HIS A 349 20.88 -7.31 -1.53
N ASP A 350 21.75 -7.91 -2.34
CA ASP A 350 22.98 -7.26 -2.79
C ASP A 350 22.72 -6.08 -3.74
N ILE A 351 21.71 -6.16 -4.61
CA ILE A 351 21.25 -5.06 -5.47
C ILE A 351 20.85 -3.86 -4.60
N PHE A 352 20.01 -4.08 -3.59
CA PHE A 352 19.55 -2.99 -2.72
C PHE A 352 20.67 -2.46 -1.81
N GLN A 353 21.59 -3.31 -1.37
CA GLN A 353 22.81 -2.86 -0.69
C GLN A 353 23.64 -1.94 -1.59
N MET A 354 23.79 -2.28 -2.88
CA MET A 354 24.49 -1.42 -3.84
C MET A 354 23.78 -0.08 -4.06
N ILE A 355 22.44 -0.06 -4.10
CA ILE A 355 21.65 1.19 -4.18
C ILE A 355 21.85 2.02 -2.90
N PHE A 356 21.85 1.36 -1.74
CA PHE A 356 22.02 2.00 -0.44
C PHE A 356 23.40 2.62 -0.26
N ASP A 357 24.45 1.95 -0.73
CA ASP A 357 25.83 2.42 -0.61
C ASP A 357 26.19 3.49 -1.67
N ASP A 358 25.35 3.68 -2.70
CA ASP A 358 25.58 4.69 -3.72
C ASP A 358 25.46 6.12 -3.13
N PRO A 359 26.41 7.03 -3.42
CA PRO A 359 26.38 8.41 -2.91
C PRO A 359 25.10 9.19 -3.26
N GLU A 360 24.36 8.76 -4.28
CA GLU A 360 23.06 9.35 -4.64
C GLU A 360 22.03 9.21 -3.51
N GLN A 361 22.12 8.15 -2.70
CA GLN A 361 21.17 7.83 -1.64
C GLN A 361 19.73 7.82 -2.14
N PHE A 362 19.44 7.08 -3.21
CA PHE A 362 18.13 7.08 -3.84
C PHE A 362 17.03 6.60 -2.85
N PRO A 363 15.99 7.40 -2.58
CA PRO A 363 14.98 7.06 -1.59
C PRO A 363 13.88 6.17 -2.17
N ILE A 364 13.41 5.22 -1.36
CA ILE A 364 12.24 4.37 -1.65
C ILE A 364 11.05 4.92 -0.87
N TYR A 365 10.00 5.34 -1.59
CA TYR A 365 8.82 5.97 -1.01
C TYR A 365 8.02 4.99 -0.14
N GLY A 366 7.74 5.38 1.10
CA GLY A 366 6.87 4.62 1.99
C GLY A 366 7.44 3.29 2.44
N GLY A 367 8.60 2.84 1.93
CA GLY A 367 9.11 1.50 2.16
C GLY A 367 8.23 0.33 1.65
N TRP A 368 7.01 0.53 1.12
CA TRP A 368 6.23 -0.50 0.41
C TRP A 368 6.23 -0.29 -1.10
N SER A 369 6.79 0.82 -1.57
CA SER A 369 6.91 1.04 -3.02
C SER A 369 8.03 0.22 -3.65
N ALA A 370 8.60 -0.75 -2.94
CA ALA A 370 9.43 -1.81 -3.50
C ALA A 370 8.64 -3.13 -3.42
N GLY A 371 7.89 -3.44 -4.46
CA GLY A 371 6.98 -4.59 -4.51
C GLY A 371 7.57 -5.76 -5.28
N GLY A 372 7.65 -6.93 -4.65
CA GLY A 372 8.18 -8.17 -5.24
C GLY A 372 7.10 -9.06 -5.85
N ALA A 373 6.96 -10.28 -5.33
CA ALA A 373 6.01 -11.27 -5.83
C ALA A 373 4.56 -10.76 -5.78
N ARG A 374 3.85 -10.87 -6.92
CA ARG A 374 2.39 -10.73 -7.05
C ARG A 374 1.85 -11.83 -7.96
N TYR A 375 0.63 -12.30 -7.73
CA TYR A 375 0.08 -13.50 -8.40
C TYR A 375 -1.16 -13.21 -9.27
N THR A 376 -1.32 -11.94 -9.66
CA THR A 376 -2.42 -11.42 -10.48
C THR A 376 -2.15 -11.57 -11.98
N ASP A 377 -0.90 -11.83 -12.35
CA ASP A 377 -0.44 -12.05 -13.71
C ASP A 377 0.25 -13.42 -13.86
N THR A 378 0.75 -13.70 -15.07
CA THR A 378 1.54 -14.90 -15.38
C THR A 378 3.01 -14.55 -15.70
N MET A 379 3.41 -13.33 -15.39
CA MET A 379 4.70 -12.72 -15.71
C MET A 379 5.65 -12.80 -14.51
N ARG A 380 6.76 -12.07 -14.54
CA ARG A 380 7.90 -12.30 -13.63
C ARG A 380 7.59 -12.01 -12.17
N HIS A 381 6.57 -11.20 -11.88
CA HIS A 381 6.12 -11.06 -10.51
C HIS A 381 5.47 -12.34 -9.98
N SER A 382 4.69 -13.05 -10.80
CA SER A 382 4.11 -14.35 -10.43
C SER A 382 5.17 -15.45 -10.25
N TRP A 383 6.43 -15.18 -10.62
CA TRP A 383 7.57 -16.05 -10.34
C TRP A 383 8.29 -15.68 -9.04
N GLY A 384 8.03 -14.47 -8.51
CA GLY A 384 8.83 -13.83 -7.46
C GLY A 384 10.17 -13.28 -7.96
N CYS A 385 10.27 -12.97 -9.26
CA CYS A 385 11.51 -12.60 -9.95
C CYS A 385 11.40 -11.22 -10.65
N ALA A 386 10.54 -10.36 -10.12
CA ALA A 386 10.41 -8.98 -10.53
C ALA A 386 10.21 -8.09 -9.30
N ILE A 387 10.63 -6.83 -9.43
CA ILE A 387 10.54 -5.81 -8.40
C ILE A 387 10.08 -4.52 -9.05
N ASP A 388 8.99 -3.95 -8.54
CA ASP A 388 8.58 -2.59 -8.88
C ASP A 388 9.09 -1.62 -7.83
N VAL A 389 9.76 -0.57 -8.25
CA VAL A 389 10.36 0.44 -7.38
C VAL A 389 9.68 1.80 -7.57
N ASN A 390 9.22 2.40 -6.47
CA ASN A 390 8.53 3.67 -6.43
C ASN A 390 7.39 3.75 -7.46
N ALA A 391 6.54 2.72 -7.53
CA ALA A 391 5.46 2.56 -8.52
C ALA A 391 4.54 3.78 -8.67
N LEU A 392 4.30 4.52 -7.57
CA LEU A 392 3.54 5.77 -7.62
C LEU A 392 4.25 6.85 -8.47
N TYR A 393 5.58 6.92 -8.44
CA TYR A 393 6.39 7.97 -9.06
C TYR A 393 7.08 7.54 -10.36
N ASN A 394 6.85 6.31 -10.79
CA ASN A 394 7.42 5.75 -11.99
C ASN A 394 6.30 5.03 -12.75
N CYS A 395 5.89 5.57 -13.88
CA CYS A 395 4.74 5.02 -14.60
C CYS A 395 5.08 3.84 -15.51
N GLU A 396 4.07 2.98 -15.69
CA GLU A 396 3.92 2.18 -16.90
C GLU A 396 3.13 3.00 -17.92
N CYS A 397 3.56 3.00 -19.18
CA CYS A 397 2.92 3.78 -20.22
C CYS A 397 3.06 3.12 -21.60
N ASN A 398 2.12 3.43 -22.48
CA ASN A 398 2.12 3.01 -23.88
C ASN A 398 2.19 4.23 -24.81
N THR A 399 2.84 4.09 -25.95
CA THR A 399 2.76 5.06 -27.05
C THR A 399 1.77 4.55 -28.09
N TYR A 400 0.72 5.32 -28.39
CA TYR A 400 -0.25 5.02 -29.44
C TYR A 400 -0.45 6.27 -30.31
N ASN A 401 -0.24 6.15 -31.63
CA ASN A 401 -0.33 7.27 -32.59
C ASN A 401 0.46 8.52 -32.19
N GLY A 402 1.63 8.33 -31.57
CA GLY A 402 2.47 9.44 -31.10
C GLY A 402 2.01 10.11 -29.80
N ALA A 403 0.89 9.66 -29.22
CA ALA A 403 0.42 10.08 -27.90
C ALA A 403 0.86 9.06 -26.83
N LEU A 404 1.37 9.56 -25.70
CA LEU A 404 1.65 8.73 -24.54
C LEU A 404 0.37 8.52 -23.72
N ARG A 405 0.13 7.29 -23.29
CA ARG A 405 -0.93 6.92 -22.37
C ARG A 405 -0.33 6.19 -21.18
N VAL A 406 -0.33 6.84 -20.02
CA VAL A 406 -0.02 6.19 -18.74
C VAL A 406 -1.07 5.10 -18.47
N THR A 407 -0.62 3.93 -18.06
CA THR A 407 -1.46 2.78 -17.72
C THR A 407 -1.38 2.39 -16.25
N CYS A 408 -0.24 2.66 -15.60
CA CYS A 408 -0.06 2.49 -14.16
C CYS A 408 0.92 3.56 -13.65
N GLY A 409 0.84 3.90 -12.36
CA GLY A 409 1.59 4.98 -11.75
C GLY A 409 1.11 6.38 -12.19
N TYR A 410 1.71 7.42 -11.62
CA TYR A 410 1.23 8.80 -11.82
C TYR A 410 1.95 9.54 -12.95
N GLY A 411 3.07 8.98 -13.41
CA GLY A 411 3.95 9.59 -14.39
C GLY A 411 5.40 9.37 -14.00
N TRP A 412 6.31 9.81 -14.85
CA TRP A 412 7.74 9.74 -14.61
C TRP A 412 8.36 11.12 -14.81
N TRP A 413 8.88 11.72 -13.74
CA TRP A 413 9.58 12.99 -13.80
C TRP A 413 10.85 12.95 -12.95
N PRO A 414 11.97 12.45 -13.48
CA PRO A 414 13.21 12.36 -12.73
C PRO A 414 13.76 13.76 -12.46
N LEU A 415 14.38 13.91 -11.29
CA LEU A 415 15.07 15.15 -10.94
C LEU A 415 16.16 15.47 -11.94
N ASN A 416 16.30 16.76 -12.21
CA ASN A 416 17.35 17.34 -13.04
C ASN A 416 17.33 16.90 -14.51
N THR A 417 16.17 16.51 -15.05
CA THR A 417 16.03 16.23 -16.49
C THR A 417 14.92 17.04 -17.16
N VAL A 418 14.98 17.14 -18.49
CA VAL A 418 14.01 17.86 -19.33
C VAL A 418 12.98 16.95 -20.02
N TRP A 419 12.91 15.65 -19.66
CA TRP A 419 12.10 14.65 -20.37
C TRP A 419 10.61 14.69 -19.99
N THR A 420 9.92 15.74 -20.43
CA THR A 420 8.50 15.98 -20.07
C THR A 420 7.49 15.09 -20.78
N MET A 421 7.86 14.39 -21.87
CA MET A 421 6.91 13.57 -22.62
C MET A 421 6.39 12.36 -21.82
N TYR A 422 7.13 11.92 -20.79
CA TYR A 422 6.80 10.80 -19.90
C TYR A 422 6.31 11.25 -18.51
N ALA A 423 6.16 12.57 -18.32
CA ALA A 423 5.73 13.20 -17.08
C ALA A 423 4.39 12.69 -16.52
N GLY A 424 3.52 12.15 -17.37
CA GLY A 424 2.17 11.76 -16.97
C GLY A 424 1.42 12.94 -16.32
N SER A 425 0.90 12.70 -15.11
CA SER A 425 0.19 13.68 -14.28
C SER A 425 1.09 14.44 -13.29
N LEU A 426 2.38 14.08 -13.19
CA LEU A 426 3.33 14.81 -12.35
C LEU A 426 3.54 16.21 -12.93
N SER A 427 3.34 17.24 -12.11
CA SER A 427 3.54 18.63 -12.49
C SER A 427 4.96 19.15 -12.21
N ALA A 428 5.78 18.35 -11.52
CA ALA A 428 7.15 18.67 -11.16
C ALA A 428 7.99 17.40 -10.96
N SER A 429 9.31 17.58 -10.95
CA SER A 429 10.28 16.51 -10.70
C SER A 429 10.19 15.90 -9.31
N SER A 430 10.46 14.60 -9.20
CA SER A 430 10.39 13.83 -7.97
C SER A 430 11.72 13.15 -7.62
N ILE A 431 12.09 13.20 -6.33
CA ILE A 431 13.21 12.43 -5.72
C ILE A 431 13.00 10.91 -5.74
N TYR A 432 11.82 10.44 -6.18
CA TYR A 432 11.47 9.02 -6.23
C TYR A 432 11.43 8.46 -7.66
N SER A 433 11.63 9.31 -8.66
CA SER A 433 11.63 8.90 -10.08
C SER A 433 12.99 8.38 -10.54
N ILE A 434 13.00 7.34 -11.38
CA ILE A 434 14.18 6.56 -11.78
C ILE A 434 14.74 7.07 -13.11
N GLY A 435 15.86 7.80 -13.07
CA GLY A 435 16.53 8.34 -14.25
C GLY A 435 17.01 7.29 -15.26
N LYS A 436 16.91 7.62 -16.55
CA LYS A 436 17.24 6.71 -17.64
C LYS A 436 18.73 6.67 -17.94
N ASN A 437 19.38 7.82 -17.94
CA ASN A 437 20.75 7.96 -18.39
C ASN A 437 21.71 8.15 -17.22
N GLU A 438 22.97 7.79 -17.44
CA GLU A 438 24.04 8.11 -16.50
C GLU A 438 24.09 9.62 -16.25
N GLY A 439 24.11 10.02 -14.98
CA GLY A 439 24.02 11.41 -14.54
C GLY A 439 22.60 11.90 -14.24
N ASP A 440 21.56 11.20 -14.69
CA ASP A 440 20.19 11.46 -14.24
C ASP A 440 20.04 10.95 -12.79
N TYR A 441 19.28 11.68 -11.98
CA TYR A 441 18.89 11.21 -10.65
C TYR A 441 18.04 9.93 -10.77
N GLY A 442 18.28 8.94 -9.93
CA GLY A 442 17.65 7.63 -9.91
C GLY A 442 18.33 6.59 -10.79
N HIS A 443 19.36 6.96 -11.56
CA HIS A 443 20.06 6.00 -12.43
C HIS A 443 20.91 4.98 -11.65
N SER A 444 21.30 5.27 -10.40
CA SER A 444 21.97 4.29 -9.53
C SER A 444 21.15 3.01 -9.36
N VAL A 445 19.82 3.11 -9.31
CA VAL A 445 18.90 1.95 -9.27
C VAL A 445 19.07 1.09 -10.51
N VAL A 446 18.99 1.71 -11.70
CA VAL A 446 19.14 1.00 -12.98
C VAL A 446 20.49 0.30 -13.06
N LYS A 447 21.56 0.99 -12.66
CA LYS A 447 22.92 0.45 -12.63
C LYS A 447 23.06 -0.73 -11.67
N ALA A 448 22.46 -0.67 -10.48
CA ALA A 448 22.53 -1.74 -9.49
C ALA A 448 21.85 -3.01 -10.02
N PHE A 449 20.60 -2.91 -10.50
CA PHE A 449 19.90 -4.05 -11.10
C PHE A 449 20.66 -4.64 -12.30
N ALA A 450 21.14 -3.78 -13.21
CA ALA A 450 21.90 -4.23 -14.39
C ALA A 450 23.21 -4.96 -14.03
N THR A 451 23.86 -4.58 -12.92
CA THR A 451 25.09 -5.22 -12.43
C THR A 451 24.86 -6.71 -12.11
N TYR A 452 23.68 -7.04 -11.59
CA TYR A 452 23.26 -8.41 -11.28
C TYR A 452 22.47 -9.06 -12.43
N GLY A 453 22.51 -8.48 -13.64
CA GLY A 453 21.92 -9.07 -14.83
C GLY A 453 20.41 -8.87 -14.99
N TRP A 454 19.76 -8.12 -14.09
CA TRP A 454 18.35 -7.75 -14.20
C TRP A 454 18.17 -6.68 -15.28
N GLY A 455 17.06 -6.74 -16.00
CA GLY A 455 16.65 -5.70 -16.93
C GLY A 455 15.71 -4.69 -16.28
N TRP A 456 15.55 -3.55 -16.94
CA TRP A 456 14.66 -2.46 -16.53
C TRP A 456 13.65 -2.11 -17.62
N GLY A 457 12.36 -2.10 -17.27
CA GLY A 457 11.25 -1.82 -18.19
C GLY A 457 11.26 -0.41 -18.79
N GLY A 458 11.98 0.54 -18.18
CA GLY A 458 12.20 1.89 -18.72
C GLY A 458 13.06 1.92 -20.00
N ASN A 459 13.70 0.81 -20.35
CA ASN A 459 14.32 0.63 -21.66
C ASN A 459 13.30 0.47 -22.78
N GLY A 460 12.07 0.08 -22.43
CA GLY A 460 10.95 -0.12 -23.34
C GLY A 460 10.91 -1.53 -23.91
N TYR A 461 9.69 -2.03 -24.09
CA TYR A 461 9.39 -3.32 -24.70
C TYR A 461 8.34 -3.18 -25.82
N SER A 462 8.06 -4.27 -26.53
CA SER A 462 7.17 -4.28 -27.73
C SER A 462 7.61 -3.28 -28.81
N SER A 463 8.90 -3.27 -29.14
CA SER A 463 9.52 -2.36 -30.12
C SER A 463 9.38 -0.88 -29.76
N GLY A 464 9.54 -0.55 -28.47
CA GLY A 464 9.49 0.83 -27.95
C GLY A 464 8.07 1.40 -27.86
N LYS A 465 7.05 0.54 -27.84
CA LYS A 465 5.65 0.97 -27.73
C LYS A 465 5.13 0.99 -26.29
N LYS A 466 5.83 0.33 -25.38
CA LYS A 466 5.46 0.23 -23.97
C LYS A 466 6.69 0.43 -23.12
N TYR A 467 6.57 1.21 -22.06
CA TYR A 467 7.64 1.49 -21.09
C TYR A 467 7.10 1.25 -19.70
N ASP A 468 7.95 0.74 -18.83
CA ASP A 468 7.58 0.50 -17.44
C ASP A 468 8.72 0.95 -16.53
N TYR A 469 8.65 2.21 -16.09
CA TYR A 469 9.74 2.87 -15.38
C TYR A 469 9.91 2.37 -13.94
N MET A 470 8.88 1.74 -13.35
CA MET A 470 8.99 1.14 -12.01
C MET A 470 9.59 -0.26 -12.05
N HIS A 471 9.48 -0.96 -13.18
CA HIS A 471 9.63 -2.41 -13.23
C HIS A 471 11.05 -2.89 -13.53
N PHE A 472 11.52 -3.82 -12.70
CA PHE A 472 12.77 -4.56 -12.89
C PHE A 472 12.48 -6.05 -12.85
N SER A 473 13.16 -6.84 -13.68
CA SER A 473 13.02 -8.29 -13.62
C SER A 473 14.30 -9.02 -14.01
N VAL A 474 14.35 -10.31 -13.70
CA VAL A 474 15.45 -11.22 -14.11
C VAL A 474 15.59 -11.37 -15.63
N LEU A 475 14.68 -10.81 -16.42
CA LEU A 475 14.81 -10.78 -17.87
C LEU A 475 15.64 -9.58 -18.34
N PRO A 476 16.46 -9.73 -19.40
CA PRO A 476 17.26 -8.63 -19.96
C PRO A 476 16.43 -7.42 -20.42
N SER A 477 15.20 -7.66 -20.89
CA SER A 477 14.25 -6.62 -21.32
C SER A 477 13.72 -5.79 -20.15
N GLY A 478 13.79 -6.31 -18.93
CA GLY A 478 13.13 -5.74 -17.77
C GLY A 478 11.62 -5.90 -17.79
N GLY A 479 11.10 -6.91 -18.49
CA GLY A 479 9.68 -7.28 -18.61
C GLY A 479 9.52 -8.52 -19.47
#